data_AF-A0A382YWI7-F1
#
_entry.id   AF-A0A382YWI7-F1
#
_cell.length_a   1.000
_cell.length_b   1.000
_cell.length_c   1.000
_cell.angle_alpha   90.00
_cell.angle_beta   90.00
_cell.angle_gamma   90.00
#
_symmetry.space_group_name_H-M   'P 1'
#
loop_
_entity.id
_entity.type
_entity.pdbx_description
1 polymer ?
#
loop_
_entity_poly.entity_id
_entity_poly.type
_entity_poly.pdbx_seq_one_letter_code
_entity_poly.pdbx_strand_id
1 'polypeptide(L)'
;MYDRYVTCCNMTGTRAERIFQAVRAVQKSKDESQLLQVLFRDALNWPIEVDEVNEIELDDITYDWPELLPDSGLEDKDGPVQLRQIMPFDGWPLGIFFVKFGSGRFFEQGRGMTGPLREILRKLSTKARPKSGQHSWNTEQLLFICHSEVDYLQFARFSDSEDGGKKSRLKTFGFAREDEIRTLCEYNLSNLYYDPRVTGKDALDKIASAFSVSKVGDGFYKHYRS
;
A
#
# COMPACT_ATOMS: atom_id res chain seq x y z
N MET A 1 3.52 32.26 -13.76
CA MET A 1 4.12 32.31 -12.40
C MET A 1 3.17 31.53 -11.51
N TYR A 2 3.70 30.53 -10.80
CA TYR A 2 3.02 29.33 -10.32
C TYR A 2 1.81 29.60 -9.42
N ASP A 3 0.66 29.07 -9.80
CA ASP A 3 -0.47 28.81 -8.91
C ASP A 3 -0.56 27.29 -8.73
N ARG A 4 0.30 26.75 -7.85
CA ARG A 4 0.37 25.32 -7.53
C ARG A 4 0.35 25.05 -6.01
N TYR A 5 -0.15 26.01 -5.23
CA TYR A 5 -0.44 25.79 -3.80
C TYR A 5 -1.91 25.51 -3.59
N VAL A 6 -2.34 24.32 -4.03
CA VAL A 6 -3.62 23.70 -3.71
C VAL A 6 -3.24 22.25 -3.38
N THR A 7 -3.20 21.73 -2.16
CA THR A 7 -3.95 22.03 -0.95
C THR A 7 -3.19 21.35 0.20
N CYS A 8 -2.59 22.11 1.13
CA CYS A 8 -2.59 21.64 2.52
C CYS A 8 -4.03 21.80 2.98
N CYS A 9 -4.89 20.85 2.60
CA CYS A 9 -6.26 20.81 3.05
C CYS A 9 -6.18 20.69 4.57
N ASN A 10 -6.64 21.70 5.32
CA ASN A 10 -6.87 21.56 6.75
C ASN A 10 -7.91 20.44 6.94
N MET A 11 -7.44 19.19 6.97
CA MET A 11 -8.27 18.01 7.08
C MET A 11 -8.82 17.97 8.51
N THR A 12 -10.04 18.47 8.69
CA THR A 12 -10.73 18.50 9.98
C THR A 12 -11.66 17.31 10.12
N GLY A 13 -11.80 16.80 11.34
CA GLY A 13 -12.75 15.73 11.66
C GLY A 13 -12.10 14.51 12.29
N THR A 14 -12.89 13.46 12.44
CA THR A 14 -12.46 12.13 12.88
C THR A 14 -11.40 11.55 11.93
N ARG A 15 -10.66 10.54 12.39
CA ARG A 15 -9.63 9.86 11.58
C ARG A 15 -10.20 9.37 10.24
N ALA A 16 -11.36 8.72 10.26
CA ALA A 16 -11.99 8.19 9.07
C ALA A 16 -12.37 9.29 8.07
N GLU A 17 -12.84 10.45 8.56
CA GLU A 17 -13.17 11.61 7.72
C GLU A 17 -11.93 12.20 7.06
N ARG A 18 -10.82 12.34 7.80
CA ARG A 18 -9.55 12.82 7.23
C ARG A 18 -9.02 11.87 6.17
N ILE A 19 -9.03 10.57 6.43
CA ILE A 19 -8.63 9.55 5.44
C ILE A 19 -9.53 9.62 4.20
N PHE A 20 -10.85 9.77 4.38
CA PHE A 20 -11.77 9.91 3.26
C PHE A 20 -11.46 11.16 2.41
N GLN A 21 -11.22 12.30 3.04
CA GLN A 21 -10.84 13.54 2.35
C GLN A 21 -9.51 13.36 1.58
N ALA A 22 -8.51 12.74 2.21
CA ALA A 22 -7.23 12.46 1.57
C ALA A 22 -7.35 11.54 0.36
N VAL A 23 -8.09 10.42 0.47
CA VAL A 23 -8.31 9.51 -0.66
C VAL A 23 -9.06 10.23 -1.79
N ARG A 24 -10.06 11.08 -1.49
CA ARG A 24 -10.72 11.90 -2.52
C ARG A 24 -9.77 12.91 -3.18
N ALA A 25 -8.83 13.48 -2.43
CA ALA A 25 -7.81 14.37 -3.00
C ALA A 25 -6.88 13.58 -3.93
N VAL A 26 -6.41 12.40 -3.51
CA VAL A 26 -5.58 11.50 -4.33
C VAL A 26 -6.31 11.06 -5.60
N GLN A 27 -7.57 10.63 -5.53
CA GLN A 27 -8.37 10.27 -6.72
C GLN A 27 -8.51 11.42 -7.73
N LYS A 28 -8.58 12.67 -7.26
CA LYS A 28 -8.66 13.86 -8.13
C LYS A 28 -7.30 14.26 -8.71
N SER A 29 -6.22 13.92 -8.00
CA SER A 29 -4.85 14.21 -8.39
C SER A 29 -4.36 13.30 -9.52
N LYS A 30 -3.38 13.78 -10.28
CA LYS A 30 -2.53 12.95 -11.15
C LYS A 30 -1.08 12.88 -10.68
N ASP A 31 -0.86 13.32 -9.45
CA ASP A 31 0.45 13.53 -8.86
C ASP A 31 0.67 12.57 -7.69
N GLU A 32 1.74 11.78 -7.81
CA GLU A 32 2.20 10.82 -6.81
C GLU A 32 2.64 11.51 -5.50
N SER A 33 3.07 12.78 -5.56
CA SER A 33 3.41 13.55 -4.36
C SER A 33 2.21 13.67 -3.40
N GLN A 34 0.98 13.76 -3.94
CA GLN A 34 -0.25 13.81 -3.15
C GLN A 34 -0.54 12.50 -2.43
N LEU A 35 -0.13 11.37 -3.01
CA LEU A 35 -0.25 10.06 -2.38
C LEU A 35 0.66 10.00 -1.14
N LEU A 36 1.91 10.42 -1.28
CA LEU A 36 2.89 10.40 -0.19
C LEU A 36 2.56 11.42 0.91
N GLN A 37 2.26 12.65 0.54
CA GLN A 37 1.98 13.74 1.48
C GLN A 37 0.60 13.60 2.11
N VAL A 38 -0.45 13.67 1.29
CA VAL A 38 -1.82 13.85 1.81
C VAL A 38 -2.36 12.55 2.41
N LEU A 39 -2.13 11.41 1.76
CA LEU A 39 -2.64 10.13 2.26
C LEU A 39 -1.69 9.49 3.28
N PHE A 40 -0.43 9.22 2.93
CA PHE A 40 0.45 8.47 3.82
C PHE A 40 0.93 9.29 5.02
N ARG A 41 1.57 10.44 4.78
CA ARG A 41 2.07 11.30 5.87
C ARG A 41 0.93 11.89 6.69
N ASP A 42 0.03 12.65 6.09
CA ASP A 42 -0.89 13.48 6.84
C ASP A 42 -2.12 12.71 7.38
N ALA A 43 -2.77 11.90 6.54
CA ALA A 43 -3.99 11.21 6.93
C ALA A 43 -3.73 9.90 7.70
N LEU A 44 -2.73 9.12 7.28
CA LEU A 44 -2.33 7.88 7.94
C LEU A 44 -1.24 8.06 8.99
N ASN A 45 -0.72 9.28 9.16
CA ASN A 45 0.27 9.65 10.17
C ASN A 45 1.59 8.88 10.01
N TRP A 46 1.96 8.46 8.80
CA TRP A 46 3.21 7.74 8.57
C TRP A 46 4.38 8.70 8.81
N PRO A 47 5.42 8.30 9.57
CA PRO A 47 6.58 9.12 9.90
C PRO A 47 7.52 9.24 8.71
N ILE A 48 7.04 9.90 7.66
CA ILE A 48 7.80 10.24 6.46
C ILE A 48 8.45 11.59 6.74
N GLU A 49 9.75 11.55 7.03
CA GLU A 49 10.56 12.75 7.26
C GLU A 49 11.03 13.32 5.92
N VAL A 50 10.74 14.59 5.69
CA VAL A 50 11.26 15.36 4.55
C VAL A 50 11.57 16.78 5.00
N ASP A 51 12.52 17.41 4.32
CA ASP A 51 12.78 18.84 4.50
C ASP A 51 11.53 19.63 4.08
N GLU A 52 10.99 20.46 4.98
CA GLU A 52 9.70 21.15 4.88
C GLU A 52 9.51 22.04 3.63
N VAL A 53 10.57 22.23 2.85
CA VAL A 53 10.63 23.15 1.71
C VAL A 53 10.28 22.47 0.38
N ASN A 54 10.42 21.14 0.28
CA ASN A 54 10.27 20.41 -0.98
C ASN A 54 9.07 19.46 -0.99
N GLU A 55 8.54 19.21 -2.19
CA GLU A 55 7.57 18.14 -2.39
C GLU A 55 8.23 16.78 -2.06
N ILE A 56 7.55 15.92 -1.29
CA ILE A 56 8.01 14.56 -1.00
C ILE A 56 8.08 13.76 -2.30
N GLU A 57 9.29 13.36 -2.69
CA GLU A 57 9.51 12.40 -3.76
C GLU A 57 9.74 11.00 -3.19
N LEU A 58 9.42 9.98 -3.98
CA LEU A 58 9.59 8.58 -3.56
C LEU A 58 11.08 8.24 -3.35
N ASP A 59 11.97 8.84 -4.13
CA ASP A 59 13.42 8.62 -4.10
C ASP A 59 14.04 9.08 -2.76
N ASP A 60 13.45 10.08 -2.11
CA ASP A 60 13.95 10.62 -0.84
C ASP A 60 13.73 9.67 0.34
N ILE A 61 12.74 8.76 0.21
CA ILE A 61 12.22 7.96 1.34
C ILE A 61 12.29 6.45 1.10
N THR A 62 12.93 6.02 0.00
CA THR A 62 12.98 4.60 -0.38
C THR A 62 14.36 4.10 -0.78
N TYR A 63 14.51 2.76 -0.75
CA TYR A 63 15.64 2.02 -1.32
C TYR A 63 15.17 1.19 -2.52
N ASP A 64 15.92 1.21 -3.62
CA ASP A 64 15.63 0.40 -4.81
C ASP A 64 16.00 -1.08 -4.62
N TRP A 65 15.17 -1.99 -5.16
CA TRP A 65 15.39 -3.44 -5.17
C TRP A 65 15.16 -4.07 -6.56
N PRO A 66 15.86 -3.61 -7.62
CA PRO A 66 15.64 -4.07 -8.99
C PRO A 66 15.93 -5.57 -9.17
N GLU A 67 16.85 -6.15 -8.41
CA GLU A 67 17.23 -7.56 -8.47
C GLU A 67 16.17 -8.53 -7.94
N LEU A 68 15.12 -8.00 -7.31
CA LEU A 68 13.97 -8.76 -6.83
C LEU A 68 12.77 -8.69 -7.77
N LEU A 69 12.82 -7.85 -8.80
CA LEU A 69 11.80 -7.83 -9.84
C LEU A 69 11.74 -9.23 -10.50
N PRO A 70 10.53 -9.74 -10.84
CA PRO A 70 10.37 -11.04 -11.48
C PRO A 70 11.24 -11.20 -12.74
N ASP A 71 11.92 -12.34 -12.89
CA ASP A 71 12.70 -12.64 -14.11
C ASP A 71 11.84 -13.32 -15.17
N SER A 72 10.67 -13.83 -14.75
CA SER A 72 9.78 -14.60 -15.61
C SER A 72 9.25 -13.70 -16.74
N GLY A 73 9.40 -14.18 -17.98
CA GLY A 73 9.01 -13.52 -19.22
C GLY A 73 7.52 -13.22 -19.34
N LEU A 74 7.03 -12.31 -18.49
CA LEU A 74 6.03 -11.34 -18.88
C LEU A 74 6.68 -10.51 -20.00
N GLU A 75 6.64 -11.06 -21.22
CA GLU A 75 6.40 -10.21 -22.38
C GLU A 75 5.18 -9.40 -21.99
N ASP A 76 5.39 -8.18 -21.51
CA ASP A 76 4.47 -7.07 -21.61
C ASP A 76 4.96 -5.99 -20.64
N LYS A 77 5.08 -4.79 -21.18
CA LYS A 77 4.91 -3.46 -20.55
C LYS A 77 3.92 -3.37 -19.36
N ASP A 78 3.23 -4.43 -18.97
CA ASP A 78 2.15 -4.46 -18.00
C ASP A 78 2.60 -4.94 -16.60
N GLY A 79 3.70 -5.70 -16.44
CA GLY A 79 4.17 -6.28 -15.15
C GLY A 79 4.84 -5.29 -14.17
N PRO A 80 5.36 -5.74 -13.00
CA PRO A 80 6.14 -4.89 -12.11
C PRO A 80 7.40 -4.36 -12.80
N VAL A 81 7.55 -3.04 -12.84
CA VAL A 81 8.67 -2.33 -13.48
C VAL A 81 9.58 -1.65 -12.46
N GLN A 82 9.11 -1.44 -11.23
CA GLN A 82 9.88 -0.85 -10.15
C GLN A 82 9.48 -1.48 -8.81
N LEU A 83 10.47 -1.74 -7.96
CA LEU A 83 10.28 -2.20 -6.59
C LEU A 83 11.15 -1.35 -5.67
N ARG A 84 10.49 -0.64 -4.74
CA ARG A 84 11.13 0.27 -3.79
C ARG A 84 10.67 -0.03 -2.39
N GLN A 85 11.58 -0.07 -1.43
CA GLN A 85 11.25 -0.25 -0.02
C GLN A 85 11.23 1.10 0.68
N ILE A 86 10.15 1.45 1.37
CA ILE A 86 10.15 2.61 2.27
C ILE A 86 11.11 2.36 3.42
N MET A 87 11.85 3.39 3.82
CA MET A 87 12.65 3.35 5.04
C MET A 87 11.83 2.83 6.24
N PRO A 88 12.36 1.89 7.04
CA PRO A 88 11.63 1.36 8.19
C PRO A 88 11.25 2.46 9.19
N PHE A 89 10.04 2.38 9.72
CA PHE A 89 9.58 3.29 10.77
C PHE A 89 9.91 2.73 12.14
N ASP A 90 10.35 3.60 13.05
CA ASP A 90 10.67 3.20 14.41
C ASP A 90 9.46 2.55 15.12
N GLY A 91 9.70 1.38 15.71
CA GLY A 91 8.69 0.60 16.43
C GLY A 91 7.65 -0.10 15.55
N TRP A 92 7.63 0.15 14.24
CA TRP A 92 6.67 -0.48 13.33
C TRP A 92 7.22 -1.81 12.77
N PRO A 93 6.46 -2.91 12.84
CA PRO A 93 6.97 -4.24 12.54
C PRO A 93 6.94 -4.58 11.03
N LEU A 94 6.79 -3.58 10.15
CA LEU A 94 6.55 -3.78 8.72
C LEU A 94 7.77 -3.47 7.86
N GLY A 95 7.98 -4.30 6.83
CA GLY A 95 8.69 -3.93 5.61
C GLY A 95 7.66 -3.48 4.56
N ILE A 96 7.72 -2.22 4.14
CA ILE A 96 6.76 -1.63 3.21
C ILE A 96 7.43 -1.48 1.85
N PHE A 97 6.79 -2.00 0.80
CA PHE A 97 7.32 -2.01 -0.56
C PHE A 97 6.33 -1.38 -1.53
N PHE A 98 6.74 -0.32 -2.22
CA PHE A 98 6.07 0.17 -3.42
C PHE A 98 6.41 -0.72 -4.62
N VAL A 99 5.38 -1.13 -5.35
CA VAL A 99 5.49 -1.92 -6.57
C VAL A 99 4.78 -1.17 -7.68
N LYS A 100 5.56 -0.52 -8.56
CA LYS A 100 5.00 0.11 -9.76
C LYS A 100 4.81 -0.94 -10.84
N PHE A 101 3.60 -1.05 -11.35
CA PHE A 101 3.25 -1.85 -12.52
C PHE A 101 3.22 -0.95 -13.75
N GLY A 102 3.73 -1.46 -14.87
CA GLY A 102 3.74 -0.71 -16.13
C GLY A 102 2.35 -0.51 -16.75
N SER A 103 1.30 -1.17 -16.22
CA SER A 103 -0.07 -1.03 -16.70
C SER A 103 -1.14 -1.32 -15.64
N GLY A 104 -2.27 -0.61 -15.75
CA GLY A 104 -3.46 -0.77 -14.91
C GLY A 104 -4.20 -2.10 -15.11
N ARG A 105 -3.94 -2.84 -16.20
CA ARG A 105 -4.64 -4.10 -16.56
C ARG A 105 -4.60 -5.15 -15.45
N PHE A 106 -3.52 -5.17 -14.68
CA PHE A 106 -3.33 -6.09 -13.56
C PHE A 106 -4.32 -5.87 -12.41
N PHE A 107 -4.84 -4.65 -12.27
CA PHE A 107 -5.79 -4.26 -11.23
C PHE A 107 -7.24 -4.56 -11.63
N GLU A 108 -7.55 -4.47 -12.93
CA GLU A 108 -8.89 -4.73 -13.48
C GLU A 108 -9.25 -6.23 -13.50
N GLN A 109 -8.28 -7.09 -13.79
CA GLN A 109 -8.52 -8.51 -14.03
C GLN A 109 -8.53 -9.38 -12.74
N GLY A 110 -8.28 -8.79 -11.57
CA GLY A 110 -8.42 -9.42 -10.25
C GLY A 110 -7.46 -10.58 -9.92
N ARG A 111 -6.66 -11.09 -10.87
CA ARG A 111 -5.75 -12.24 -10.66
C ARG A 111 -4.29 -11.97 -11.05
N GLY A 112 -3.99 -10.83 -11.66
CA GLY A 112 -2.67 -10.58 -12.22
C GLY A 112 -1.55 -10.46 -11.19
N MET A 113 -1.80 -9.84 -10.03
CA MET A 113 -0.73 -9.48 -9.08
C MET A 113 -0.18 -10.67 -8.27
N THR A 114 -0.94 -11.76 -8.13
CA THR A 114 -0.58 -12.85 -7.21
C THR A 114 0.72 -13.57 -7.61
N GLY A 115 0.93 -13.79 -8.91
CA GLY A 115 2.14 -14.44 -9.43
C GLY A 115 3.39 -13.58 -9.19
N PRO A 116 3.44 -12.35 -9.72
CA PRO A 116 4.58 -11.45 -9.55
C PRO A 116 4.94 -11.17 -8.09
N LEU A 117 3.94 -10.86 -7.24
CA LEU A 117 4.20 -10.60 -5.81
C LEU A 117 4.71 -11.84 -5.07
N ARG A 118 4.28 -13.05 -5.45
CA ARG A 118 4.79 -14.29 -4.87
C ARG A 118 6.23 -14.56 -5.31
N GLU A 119 6.60 -14.19 -6.53
CA GLU A 119 7.98 -14.28 -6.99
C GLU A 119 8.89 -13.30 -6.21
N ILE A 120 8.45 -12.04 -6.04
CA ILE A 120 9.15 -11.05 -5.21
C ILE A 120 9.30 -11.58 -3.77
N LEU A 121 8.22 -12.08 -3.16
CA LEU A 121 8.26 -12.67 -1.80
C LEU A 121 9.27 -13.82 -1.70
N ARG A 122 9.30 -14.72 -2.69
CA ARG A 122 10.27 -15.83 -2.73
C ARG A 122 11.71 -15.32 -2.86
N LYS A 123 11.94 -14.28 -3.67
CA LYS A 123 13.28 -13.67 -3.83
C LYS A 123 13.69 -12.95 -2.54
N LEU A 124 12.78 -12.24 -1.87
CA LEU A 124 13.02 -11.64 -0.55
C LEU A 124 13.43 -12.69 0.48
N SER A 125 12.67 -13.78 0.61
CA SER A 125 12.95 -14.82 1.62
C SER A 125 14.23 -15.63 1.34
N THR A 126 14.66 -15.72 0.09
CA THR A 126 15.87 -16.47 -0.31
C THR A 126 17.13 -15.62 -0.38
N LYS A 127 17.01 -14.33 -0.72
CA LYS A 127 18.14 -13.38 -0.83
C LYS A 127 18.41 -12.61 0.46
N ALA A 128 17.47 -12.52 1.40
CA ALA A 128 17.70 -11.97 2.73
C ALA A 128 18.52 -12.93 3.61
N ARG A 129 19.80 -13.15 3.27
CA ARG A 129 20.80 -13.29 4.34
C ARG A 129 20.95 -11.89 4.90
N PRO A 130 20.56 -11.62 6.15
CA PRO A 130 20.74 -10.29 6.71
C PRO A 130 22.23 -9.96 6.63
N LYS A 131 22.61 -9.05 5.73
CA LYS A 131 23.85 -8.30 5.93
C LYS A 131 23.68 -7.62 7.29
N SER A 132 24.72 -7.65 8.12
CA SER A 132 24.69 -7.10 9.48
C SER A 132 23.93 -5.76 9.52
N GLY A 133 22.74 -5.74 10.14
CA GLY A 133 21.86 -4.57 10.22
C GLY A 133 20.54 -4.64 9.42
N GLN A 134 20.34 -5.61 8.53
CA GLN A 134 19.05 -5.77 7.82
C GLN A 134 18.08 -6.67 8.60
N HIS A 135 16.84 -6.21 8.75
CA HIS A 135 15.75 -6.96 9.40
C HIS A 135 15.31 -8.11 8.50
N SER A 136 15.27 -9.34 9.01
CA SER A 136 14.61 -10.45 8.32
C SER A 136 13.10 -10.38 8.60
N TRP A 137 12.31 -9.99 7.62
CA TRP A 137 10.85 -9.97 7.76
C TRP A 137 10.23 -11.36 7.54
N ASN A 138 9.33 -11.75 8.43
CA ASN A 138 8.38 -12.81 8.15
C ASN A 138 7.39 -12.35 7.07
N THR A 139 6.79 -13.31 6.35
CA THR A 139 5.81 -13.03 5.28
C THR A 139 4.70 -12.08 5.72
N GLU A 140 4.22 -12.23 6.96
CA GLU A 140 3.15 -11.41 7.54
C GLU A 140 3.59 -9.99 7.91
N GLN A 141 4.89 -9.71 7.91
CA GLN A 141 5.46 -8.39 8.17
C GLN A 141 5.64 -7.58 6.88
N LEU A 142 5.26 -8.11 5.72
CA LEU A 142 5.42 -7.44 4.44
C LEU A 142 4.10 -6.80 3.99
N LEU A 143 4.16 -5.50 3.68
CA LEU A 143 3.07 -4.74 3.07
C LEU A 143 3.53 -4.26 1.69
N PHE A 144 2.86 -4.72 0.64
CA PHE A 144 3.06 -4.23 -0.72
C PHE A 144 2.01 -3.17 -1.04
N ILE A 145 2.45 -2.02 -1.54
CA ILE A 145 1.61 -0.98 -2.13
C ILE A 145 1.82 -1.03 -3.64
N CYS A 146 0.87 -1.63 -4.33
CA CYS A 146 0.88 -1.80 -5.77
C CYS A 146 0.14 -0.65 -6.43
N HIS A 147 0.76 -0.03 -7.44
CA HIS A 147 0.13 1.03 -8.22
C HIS A 147 0.55 0.94 -9.69
N SER A 148 -0.27 1.51 -10.57
CA SER A 148 0.11 1.84 -11.94
C SER A 148 -0.35 3.25 -12.18
N GLU A 149 0.62 4.14 -12.37
CA GLU A 149 0.38 5.59 -12.30
C GLU A 149 -0.36 5.96 -11.00
N VAL A 150 -1.32 6.89 -11.06
CA VAL A 150 -2.18 7.33 -9.95
C VAL A 150 -3.62 6.78 -10.02
N ASP A 151 -3.94 6.01 -11.06
CA ASP A 151 -5.32 5.57 -11.31
C ASP A 151 -5.75 4.41 -10.43
N TYR A 152 -4.77 3.61 -9.96
CA TYR A 152 -4.99 2.43 -9.12
C TYR A 152 -4.01 2.40 -7.96
N LEU A 153 -4.53 2.17 -6.75
CA LEU A 153 -3.73 1.89 -5.56
C LEU A 153 -4.29 0.65 -4.85
N GLN A 154 -3.48 -0.41 -4.74
CA GLN A 154 -3.82 -1.61 -4.01
C GLN A 154 -2.78 -1.96 -2.95
N PHE A 155 -3.28 -2.24 -1.75
CA PHE A 155 -2.52 -2.79 -0.65
C PHE A 155 -2.61 -4.31 -0.73
N ALA A 156 -1.47 -4.96 -0.56
CA ALA A 156 -1.31 -6.40 -0.69
C ALA A 156 -0.48 -6.94 0.46
N ARG A 157 -1.00 -7.97 1.13
CA ARG A 157 -0.30 -8.66 2.22
C ARG A 157 -0.50 -10.15 2.10
N PHE A 158 0.57 -10.89 2.33
CA PHE A 158 0.49 -12.34 2.44
C PHE A 158 0.18 -12.73 3.88
N SER A 159 -0.75 -13.67 4.05
CA SER A 159 -0.97 -14.35 5.33
C SER A 159 -0.63 -15.83 5.19
N ASP A 160 -0.36 -16.46 6.32
CA ASP A 160 -0.31 -17.92 6.37
C ASP A 160 -1.69 -18.50 6.00
N SER A 161 -1.69 -19.73 5.50
CA SER A 161 -2.94 -20.40 5.15
C SER A 161 -3.61 -20.91 6.42
N GLU A 162 -4.85 -20.50 6.65
CA GLU A 162 -5.68 -20.96 7.78
C GLU A 162 -5.94 -22.48 7.72
N ASP A 163 -5.88 -23.10 6.53
CA ASP A 163 -6.21 -24.52 6.30
C ASP A 163 -4.99 -25.48 6.26
N GLY A 164 -3.81 -25.05 6.76
CA GLY A 164 -2.60 -25.89 6.74
C GLY A 164 -2.01 -26.18 5.34
N GLY A 165 -2.41 -25.39 4.33
CA GLY A 165 -1.82 -25.44 2.99
C GLY A 165 -0.37 -24.94 2.95
N LYS A 166 0.43 -25.41 2.00
CA LYS A 166 1.85 -25.01 1.88
C LYS A 166 2.08 -23.60 1.32
N LYS A 167 1.05 -22.87 0.88
CA LYS A 167 1.20 -21.61 0.14
C LYS A 167 0.50 -20.46 0.87
N SER A 168 1.25 -19.38 1.09
CA SER A 168 0.71 -18.12 1.60
C SER A 168 -0.41 -17.58 0.70
N ARG A 169 -1.48 -17.09 1.33
CA ARG A 169 -2.63 -16.47 0.68
C ARG A 169 -2.37 -14.98 0.54
N LEU A 170 -2.62 -14.42 -0.65
CA LEU A 170 -2.57 -12.99 -0.88
C LEU A 170 -3.94 -12.38 -0.53
N LYS A 171 -3.97 -11.45 0.42
CA LYS A 171 -5.14 -10.61 0.70
C LYS A 171 -4.87 -9.20 0.17
N THR A 172 -5.86 -8.60 -0.46
CA THR A 172 -5.73 -7.24 -1.03
C THR A 172 -6.95 -6.38 -0.74
N PHE A 173 -6.74 -5.07 -0.68
CA PHE A 173 -7.78 -4.06 -0.76
C PHE A 173 -7.21 -2.82 -1.44
N GLY A 174 -8.05 -1.92 -1.94
CA GLY A 174 -7.57 -0.73 -2.62
C GLY A 174 -8.69 0.00 -3.33
N PHE A 175 -8.33 1.09 -3.99
CA PHE A 175 -9.25 1.95 -4.71
C PHE A 175 -8.69 2.32 -6.09
N ALA A 176 -9.60 2.46 -7.04
CA ALA A 176 -9.39 3.14 -8.31
C ALA A 176 -9.94 4.56 -8.24
N ARG A 177 -9.69 5.37 -9.26
CA ARG A 177 -10.14 6.77 -9.37
C ARG A 177 -11.63 7.01 -9.08
N GLU A 178 -12.48 6.14 -9.59
CA GLU A 178 -13.94 6.30 -9.56
C GLU A 178 -14.62 5.41 -8.49
N ASP A 179 -13.85 4.77 -7.62
CA ASP A 179 -14.40 3.88 -6.60
C ASP A 179 -15.16 4.63 -5.50
N GLU A 180 -16.19 3.98 -4.96
CA GLU A 180 -16.79 4.32 -3.68
C GLU A 180 -15.90 3.84 -2.53
N ILE A 181 -15.40 4.78 -1.73
CA ILE A 181 -14.28 4.55 -0.81
C ILE A 181 -14.65 4.60 0.67
N ARG A 182 -15.92 4.85 1.05
CA ARG A 182 -16.31 5.07 2.45
C ARG A 182 -15.93 3.88 3.35
N THR A 183 -16.38 2.68 3.00
CA THR A 183 -16.05 1.44 3.73
C THR A 183 -14.54 1.21 3.80
N LEU A 184 -13.84 1.44 2.68
CA LEU A 184 -12.39 1.27 2.61
C LEU A 184 -11.65 2.24 3.55
N CYS A 185 -12.09 3.48 3.65
CA CYS A 185 -11.50 4.48 4.54
C CYS A 185 -11.73 4.12 6.02
N GLU A 186 -12.95 3.69 6.35
CA GLU A 186 -13.36 3.39 7.72
C GLU A 186 -12.74 2.10 8.27
N TYR A 187 -12.70 1.03 7.48
CA TYR A 187 -12.33 -0.30 7.98
C TYR A 187 -10.96 -0.79 7.51
N ASN A 188 -10.52 -0.42 6.31
CA ASN A 188 -9.23 -0.88 5.79
C ASN A 188 -8.12 0.13 6.09
N LEU A 189 -8.19 1.34 5.53
CA LEU A 189 -7.13 2.35 5.67
C LEU A 189 -6.96 2.85 7.10
N SER A 190 -8.04 2.99 7.88
CA SER A 190 -7.93 3.41 9.29
C SER A 190 -7.07 2.46 10.15
N ASN A 191 -6.96 1.19 9.75
CA ASN A 191 -6.11 0.21 10.41
C ASN A 191 -4.63 0.31 10.00
N LEU A 192 -4.32 1.03 8.91
CA LEU A 192 -2.95 1.37 8.52
C LEU A 192 -2.44 2.68 9.13
N TYR A 193 -3.25 3.34 9.97
CA TYR A 193 -2.80 4.52 10.72
C TYR A 193 -1.65 4.18 11.67
N TYR A 194 -0.53 4.89 11.52
CA TYR A 194 0.64 4.76 12.37
C TYR A 194 0.42 5.45 13.72
N ASP A 195 0.56 4.69 14.80
CA ASP A 195 0.54 5.17 16.17
C ASP A 195 1.82 4.70 16.86
N PRO A 196 2.76 5.59 17.22
CA PRO A 196 4.06 5.20 17.80
C PRO A 196 3.92 4.45 19.14
N ARG A 197 2.73 4.48 19.76
CA ARG A 197 2.43 3.76 21.00
C ARG A 197 2.02 2.30 20.76
N VAL A 198 1.70 1.93 19.52
CA VAL A 198 1.27 0.57 19.15
C VAL A 198 2.40 -0.09 18.36
N THR A 199 3.06 -1.07 18.96
CA THR A 199 4.27 -1.71 18.41
C THR A 199 4.15 -3.23 18.41
N GLY A 200 5.13 -3.91 17.79
CA GLY A 200 5.25 -5.36 17.84
C GLY A 200 4.00 -6.10 17.36
N LYS A 201 3.50 -7.04 18.17
CA LYS A 201 2.35 -7.88 17.80
C LYS A 201 1.05 -7.09 17.65
N ASP A 202 0.79 -6.12 18.53
CA ASP A 202 -0.45 -5.34 18.47
C ASP A 202 -0.54 -4.51 17.19
N ALA A 203 0.59 -3.97 16.73
CA ALA A 203 0.68 -3.32 15.44
C ALA A 203 0.39 -4.30 14.29
N LEU A 204 0.98 -5.50 14.32
CA LEU A 204 0.73 -6.53 13.31
C LEU A 204 -0.74 -6.97 13.25
N ASP A 205 -1.38 -7.19 14.40
CA ASP A 205 -2.77 -7.64 14.48
C ASP A 205 -3.73 -6.52 13.98
N LYS A 206 -3.42 -5.26 14.28
CA LYS A 206 -4.14 -4.10 13.72
C LYS A 206 -3.99 -4.02 12.20
N ILE A 207 -2.77 -4.12 11.68
CA ILE A 207 -2.50 -4.11 10.23
C ILE A 207 -3.17 -5.31 9.56
N ALA A 208 -3.15 -6.49 10.17
CA ALA A 208 -3.84 -7.66 9.65
C ALA A 208 -5.35 -7.43 9.50
N SER A 209 -5.95 -6.72 10.46
CA SER A 209 -7.37 -6.36 10.44
C SER A 209 -7.74 -5.44 9.26
N ALA A 210 -6.79 -4.66 8.72
CA ALA A 210 -6.99 -3.90 7.49
C ALA A 210 -7.33 -4.78 6.27
N PHE A 211 -7.00 -6.07 6.31
CA PHE A 211 -7.24 -7.04 5.23
C PHE A 211 -8.39 -8.01 5.53
N SER A 212 -9.05 -7.88 6.69
CA SER A 212 -10.15 -8.76 7.11
C SER A 212 -11.51 -8.30 6.59
N VAL A 213 -11.64 -7.04 6.20
CA VAL A 213 -12.87 -6.49 5.61
C VAL A 213 -12.73 -6.54 4.10
N SER A 214 -13.44 -7.46 3.46
CA SER A 214 -13.61 -7.43 2.01
C SER A 214 -14.38 -6.17 1.63
N LYS A 215 -13.97 -5.53 0.51
CA LYS A 215 -14.85 -4.62 -0.25
C LYS A 215 -16.20 -5.30 -0.25
N VAL A 216 -17.23 -4.65 0.30
CA VAL A 216 -18.54 -5.27 0.50
C VAL A 216 -18.89 -5.96 -0.81
N GLY A 217 -18.85 -7.29 -0.80
CA GLY A 217 -19.01 -8.08 -2.00
C GLY A 217 -20.38 -7.79 -2.60
N ASP A 218 -20.60 -8.21 -3.83
CA ASP A 218 -21.82 -8.00 -4.64
C ASP A 218 -23.19 -8.21 -3.90
N GLY A 219 -23.20 -8.74 -2.67
CA GLY A 219 -24.33 -8.73 -1.75
C GLY A 219 -24.76 -7.36 -1.19
N PHE A 220 -23.90 -6.34 -1.07
CA PHE A 220 -24.32 -5.03 -0.53
C PHE A 220 -25.17 -4.23 -1.52
N TYR A 221 -24.87 -4.34 -2.82
CA TYR A 221 -25.63 -3.69 -3.89
C TYR A 221 -27.03 -4.29 -4.11
N LYS A 222 -27.35 -5.47 -3.54
CA LYS A 222 -28.71 -6.02 -3.56
C LYS A 222 -29.66 -5.33 -2.58
N HIS A 223 -29.17 -4.61 -1.57
CA HIS A 223 -30.03 -3.92 -0.59
C HIS A 223 -30.32 -2.45 -0.91
N TYR A 224 -29.69 -1.87 -1.94
CA TYR A 224 -29.96 -0.48 -2.38
C TYR A 224 -30.66 -0.39 -3.75
N ARG A 225 -31.20 -1.51 -4.25
CA ARG A 225 -32.12 -1.56 -5.41
C ARG A 225 -33.53 -2.02 -5.00
N SER A 226 -34.09 -1.42 -3.95
CA SER A 226 -35.53 -1.45 -3.67
C SER A 226 -36.04 -0.03 -3.52
#